data_AF-A0A6I6JUF9-F1
#
_entry.id   AF-A0A6I6JUF9-F1
#
_cell.length_a   1.000
_cell.length_b   1.000
_cell.length_c   1.000
_cell.angle_alpha   90.00
_cell.angle_beta   90.00
_cell.angle_gamma   90.00
#
_symmetry.space_group_name_H-M   'P 1'
#
loop_
_entity.id
_entity.type
_entity.pdbx_description
1 polymer ?
#
loop_
_entity_poly.entity_id
_entity_poly.type
_entity_poly.pdbx_seq_one_letter_code
_entity_poly.pdbx_strand_id
1 'polypeptide(L)'
;MANIDDYNARLSDIKAIPDEETLEPGIPVDVALQEAENLHHWSLNDATALAVVGITSDMINDLPVRAGACREAQSIWNKDYRSQQEAQKEWAEQAPEAYAFRDDLLASLRFAYRKDDALLSRVSAITDGSGHADMIQDLNDIAVLGRENPDPLTAIGFELTQPDLAATRADELADLLAEANGDKADPNESKIIRDKAYTYLKALVDEIREAGKYVFRKDKNRLKGYSSEYWKKLHRKQSSNQNDVT
;
A
#
# COMPACT_ATOMS: atom_id res chain seq x y z
N MET A 1 -12.13 -22.05 6.94
CA MET A 1 -10.72 -21.75 7.31
C MET A 1 -10.63 -20.24 7.50
N ALA A 2 -9.67 -19.74 8.29
CA ALA A 2 -9.51 -18.29 8.39
C ALA A 2 -8.84 -17.77 7.11
N ASN A 3 -9.18 -16.55 6.65
CA ASN A 3 -8.62 -16.00 5.40
C ASN A 3 -7.08 -15.96 5.43
N ILE A 4 -6.49 -15.74 6.60
CA ILE A 4 -5.04 -15.79 6.83
C ILE A 4 -4.43 -17.18 6.54
N ASP A 5 -5.15 -18.26 6.85
CA ASP A 5 -4.68 -19.63 6.57
C ASP A 5 -4.72 -19.90 5.06
N ASP A 6 -5.80 -19.47 4.40
CA ASP A 6 -5.95 -19.59 2.95
C ASP A 6 -4.88 -18.78 2.20
N TYR A 7 -4.61 -17.56 2.68
CA TYR A 7 -3.53 -16.70 2.18
C TYR A 7 -2.17 -17.38 2.30
N ASN A 8 -1.80 -17.83 3.50
CA ASN A 8 -0.50 -18.48 3.73
C ASN A 8 -0.36 -19.76 2.90
N ALA A 9 -1.43 -20.54 2.75
CA ALA A 9 -1.43 -21.77 1.96
C ALA A 9 -1.28 -21.50 0.45
N ARG A 10 -1.74 -20.35 -0.05
CA ARG A 10 -1.70 -19.99 -1.48
C ARG A 10 -0.63 -18.96 -1.83
N LEU A 11 0.13 -18.46 -0.86
CA LEU A 11 1.08 -17.38 -1.07
C LEU A 11 2.16 -17.75 -2.10
N SER A 12 2.65 -19.00 -2.10
CA SER A 12 3.60 -19.47 -3.10
C SER A 12 3.02 -19.43 -4.51
N ASP A 13 1.78 -19.91 -4.67
CA ASP A 13 1.08 -19.94 -5.96
C ASP A 13 0.84 -18.51 -6.47
N ILE A 14 0.44 -17.61 -5.57
CA ILE A 14 0.20 -16.19 -5.86
C ILE A 14 1.51 -15.50 -6.28
N LYS A 15 2.60 -15.68 -5.52
CA LYS A 15 3.90 -15.05 -5.83
C LYS A 15 4.52 -15.59 -7.12
N ALA A 16 4.19 -16.83 -7.52
CA ALA A 16 4.69 -17.44 -8.74
C ALA A 16 4.06 -16.86 -10.03
N ILE A 17 2.95 -16.12 -9.93
CA ILE A 17 2.34 -15.46 -11.09
C ILE A 17 3.31 -14.37 -11.60
N PRO A 18 3.68 -14.38 -12.90
CA PRO A 18 4.53 -13.35 -13.50
C PRO A 18 3.88 -11.96 -13.46
N ASP A 19 4.70 -10.91 -13.36
CA ASP A 19 4.20 -9.55 -13.31
C ASP A 19 3.48 -9.16 -14.61
N GLU A 20 3.90 -9.71 -15.76
CA GLU A 20 3.29 -9.47 -17.07
C GLU A 20 1.91 -10.10 -17.22
N GLU A 21 1.61 -11.14 -16.43
CA GLU A 21 0.31 -11.81 -16.40
C GLU A 21 -0.60 -11.25 -15.29
N THR A 22 -0.05 -10.38 -14.43
CA THR A 22 -0.76 -9.81 -13.29
C THR A 22 -1.77 -8.77 -13.76
N LEU A 23 -3.03 -8.94 -13.33
CA LEU A 23 -4.14 -8.07 -13.67
C LEU A 23 -4.49 -7.17 -12.48
N GLU A 24 -4.63 -5.88 -12.74
CA GLU A 24 -5.25 -4.97 -11.78
C GLU A 24 -6.79 -5.22 -11.76
N PRO A 25 -7.43 -5.23 -10.57
CA PRO A 25 -8.88 -5.42 -10.47
C PRO A 25 -9.68 -4.39 -11.28
N GLY A 26 -10.31 -4.85 -12.35
CA GLY A 26 -11.21 -4.02 -13.18
C GLY A 26 -12.58 -3.73 -12.53
N ILE A 27 -12.85 -4.29 -11.36
CA ILE A 27 -14.02 -4.05 -10.52
C ILE A 27 -13.57 -3.99 -9.05
N PRO A 28 -14.37 -3.40 -8.13
CA PRO A 28 -14.07 -3.44 -6.71
C PRO A 28 -13.83 -4.87 -6.20
N VAL A 29 -12.78 -5.07 -5.40
CA VAL A 29 -12.36 -6.42 -4.97
C VAL A 29 -13.42 -7.09 -4.09
N ASP A 30 -14.12 -6.33 -3.24
CA ASP A 30 -15.26 -6.82 -2.45
C ASP A 30 -16.37 -7.40 -3.34
N VAL A 31 -16.65 -6.76 -4.48
CA VAL A 31 -17.60 -7.25 -5.48
C VAL A 31 -17.10 -8.54 -6.12
N ALA A 32 -15.83 -8.58 -6.55
CA ALA A 32 -15.24 -9.78 -7.15
C ALA A 32 -15.27 -10.99 -6.20
N LEU A 33 -14.92 -10.77 -4.93
CA LEU A 33 -14.99 -11.76 -3.87
C LEU A 33 -16.41 -12.27 -3.67
N GLN A 34 -17.39 -11.37 -3.52
CA GLN A 34 -18.78 -11.77 -3.32
C GLN A 34 -19.33 -12.54 -4.53
N GLU A 35 -18.96 -12.15 -5.74
CA GLU A 35 -19.35 -12.88 -6.94
C GLU A 35 -18.71 -14.28 -7.02
N ALA A 36 -17.48 -14.45 -6.53
CA ALA A 36 -16.83 -15.77 -6.46
C ALA A 36 -17.53 -16.70 -5.46
N GLU A 37 -17.90 -16.21 -4.28
CA GLU A 37 -18.67 -16.98 -3.28
C GLU A 37 -20.04 -17.40 -3.83
N ASN A 38 -20.72 -16.47 -4.52
CA ASN A 38 -21.98 -16.79 -5.18
C ASN A 38 -21.78 -17.86 -6.24
N LEU A 39 -20.73 -17.75 -7.07
CA LEU A 39 -20.41 -18.72 -8.11
C LEU A 39 -20.13 -20.11 -7.53
N HIS A 40 -19.44 -20.21 -6.39
CA HIS A 40 -19.23 -21.47 -5.68
C HIS A 40 -20.57 -22.15 -5.34
N HIS A 41 -21.51 -21.42 -4.74
CA HIS A 41 -22.84 -21.96 -4.41
C HIS A 41 -23.66 -22.38 -5.65
N TRP A 42 -23.58 -21.62 -6.75
CA TRP A 42 -24.21 -22.04 -8.02
C TRP A 42 -23.59 -23.33 -8.56
N SER A 43 -22.26 -23.38 -8.55
CA SER A 43 -21.48 -24.48 -9.13
C SER A 43 -21.63 -25.78 -8.34
N LEU A 44 -21.77 -25.72 -7.01
CA LEU A 44 -22.05 -26.89 -6.18
C LEU A 44 -23.36 -27.60 -6.60
N ASN A 45 -24.40 -26.83 -6.86
CA ASN A 45 -25.69 -27.36 -7.30
C ASN A 45 -25.64 -27.94 -8.73
N ASP A 46 -24.67 -27.50 -9.53
CA ASP A 46 -24.50 -27.86 -10.93
C ASP A 46 -23.29 -28.78 -11.18
N ALA A 47 -22.65 -29.29 -10.12
CA ALA A 47 -21.35 -29.96 -10.19
C ALA A 47 -21.34 -31.10 -11.22
N THR A 48 -22.39 -31.93 -11.25
CA THR A 48 -22.54 -33.02 -12.21
C THR A 48 -22.58 -32.53 -13.66
N ALA A 49 -23.25 -31.41 -13.93
CA ALA A 49 -23.37 -30.86 -15.28
C ALA A 49 -22.07 -30.16 -15.72
N LEU A 50 -21.40 -29.46 -14.79
CA LEU A 50 -20.12 -28.81 -15.02
C LEU A 50 -18.97 -29.82 -15.22
N ALA A 51 -19.02 -30.97 -14.54
CA ALA A 51 -18.02 -32.03 -14.70
C ALA A 51 -17.94 -32.57 -16.14
N VAL A 52 -19.04 -32.53 -16.90
CA VAL A 52 -19.08 -32.95 -18.31
C VAL A 52 -18.15 -32.12 -19.19
N VAL A 53 -17.86 -30.87 -18.80
CA VAL A 53 -16.99 -29.94 -19.54
C VAL A 53 -15.66 -29.69 -18.83
N GLY A 54 -15.29 -30.54 -17.86
CA GLY A 54 -13.96 -30.52 -17.25
C GLY A 54 -13.84 -29.73 -15.94
N ILE A 55 -14.92 -29.12 -15.44
CA ILE A 55 -14.89 -28.46 -14.13
C ILE A 55 -15.04 -29.50 -13.02
N THR A 56 -14.00 -29.71 -12.24
CA THR A 56 -13.99 -30.71 -11.16
C THR A 56 -14.56 -30.16 -9.86
N SER A 57 -14.97 -31.05 -8.95
CA SER A 57 -15.36 -30.66 -7.58
C SER A 57 -14.24 -29.93 -6.85
N ASP A 58 -12.97 -30.29 -7.10
CA ASP A 58 -11.82 -29.64 -6.50
C ASP A 58 -11.70 -28.19 -6.98
N MET A 59 -11.90 -27.92 -8.27
CA MET A 59 -11.95 -26.55 -8.80
C MET A 59 -13.08 -25.73 -8.16
N ILE A 60 -14.26 -26.32 -7.97
CA ILE A 60 -15.38 -25.65 -7.31
C ILE A 60 -15.07 -25.34 -5.85
N ASN A 61 -14.47 -26.29 -5.12
CA ASN A 61 -14.11 -26.13 -3.71
C ASN A 61 -12.88 -25.25 -3.49
N ASP A 62 -12.07 -25.01 -4.52
CA ASP A 62 -10.93 -24.09 -4.47
C ASP A 62 -11.35 -22.61 -4.56
N LEU A 63 -12.55 -22.31 -5.08
CA LEU A 63 -13.06 -20.93 -5.20
C LEU A 63 -13.06 -20.18 -3.85
N PRO A 64 -13.67 -20.70 -2.75
CA PRO A 64 -13.64 -20.03 -1.46
C PRO A 64 -12.22 -19.84 -0.91
N VAL A 65 -11.30 -20.78 -1.17
CA VAL A 65 -9.90 -20.70 -0.72
C VAL A 65 -9.19 -19.55 -1.44
N ARG A 66 -9.32 -19.46 -2.77
CA ARG A 66 -8.76 -18.33 -3.54
C ARG A 66 -9.39 -17.00 -3.14
N ALA A 67 -10.69 -16.99 -2.86
CA ALA A 67 -11.39 -15.81 -2.37
C ALA A 67 -10.87 -15.39 -0.98
N GLY A 68 -10.66 -16.33 -0.07
CA GLY A 68 -10.05 -16.10 1.24
C GLY A 68 -8.66 -15.47 1.12
N ALA A 69 -7.79 -16.05 0.29
CA ALA A 69 -6.45 -15.52 0.05
C ALA A 69 -6.46 -14.10 -0.54
N CYS A 70 -7.31 -13.85 -1.55
CA CYS A 70 -7.45 -12.53 -2.15
C CYS A 70 -8.03 -11.49 -1.17
N ARG A 71 -8.93 -11.90 -0.27
CA ARG A 71 -9.52 -11.05 0.76
C ARG A 71 -8.50 -10.62 1.81
N GLU A 72 -7.62 -11.53 2.22
CA GLU A 72 -6.52 -11.22 3.13
C GLU A 72 -5.53 -10.26 2.47
N ALA A 73 -5.09 -10.55 1.23
CA ALA A 73 -4.18 -9.69 0.49
C ALA A 73 -4.72 -8.27 0.31
N GLN A 74 -6.02 -8.12 0.02
CA GLN A 74 -6.69 -6.82 -0.03
C GLN A 74 -6.69 -6.09 1.32
N SER A 75 -6.81 -6.82 2.43
CA SER A 75 -6.79 -6.24 3.78
C SER A 75 -5.39 -5.78 4.18
N ILE A 76 -4.35 -6.53 3.82
CA ILE A 76 -2.94 -6.14 4.00
C ILE A 76 -2.66 -4.86 3.21
N TRP A 77 -2.96 -4.84 1.92
CA TRP A 77 -2.77 -3.64 1.09
C TRP A 77 -3.53 -2.42 1.63
N ASN A 78 -4.78 -2.60 2.07
CA ASN A 78 -5.56 -1.50 2.67
C ASN A 78 -4.91 -0.94 3.94
N LYS A 79 -4.30 -1.79 4.76
CA LYS A 79 -3.59 -1.37 5.98
C LYS A 79 -2.38 -0.53 5.61
N ASP A 80 -1.54 -1.04 4.71
CA ASP A 80 -0.29 -0.39 4.30
C ASP A 80 -0.59 0.95 3.61
N TYR A 81 -1.58 0.97 2.72
CA TYR A 81 -2.01 2.19 2.03
C TYR A 81 -2.51 3.27 3.00
N ARG A 82 -3.25 2.88 4.04
CA ARG A 82 -3.76 3.84 5.04
C ARG A 82 -2.65 4.38 5.94
N SER A 83 -1.74 3.52 6.40
CA SER A 83 -0.58 3.95 7.20
C SER A 83 0.29 4.93 6.40
N GLN A 84 0.52 4.67 5.11
CA GLN A 84 1.22 5.61 4.24
C GLN A 84 0.50 6.97 4.13
N GLN A 85 -0.84 6.98 3.96
CA GLN A 85 -1.60 8.24 3.90
C GLN A 85 -1.54 9.03 5.20
N GLU A 86 -1.61 8.35 6.34
CA GLU A 86 -1.50 8.97 7.66
C GLU A 86 -0.10 9.56 7.86
N ALA A 87 0.95 8.81 7.51
CA ALA A 87 2.33 9.28 7.56
C ALA A 87 2.59 10.46 6.62
N GLN A 88 2.03 10.47 5.41
CA GLN A 88 2.13 11.61 4.49
C GLN A 88 1.47 12.87 5.05
N LYS A 89 0.33 12.72 5.73
CA LYS A 89 -0.33 13.84 6.38
C LYS A 89 0.50 14.38 7.54
N GLU A 90 1.00 13.50 8.41
CA GLU A 90 1.84 13.89 9.54
C GLU A 90 3.16 14.51 9.04
N TRP A 91 3.76 13.99 7.98
CA TRP A 91 4.94 14.57 7.34
C TRP A 91 4.68 16.00 6.85
N ALA A 92 3.53 16.25 6.23
CA ALA A 92 3.16 17.59 5.76
C ALA A 92 3.00 18.62 6.89
N GLU A 93 2.70 18.16 8.11
CA GLU A 93 2.61 18.99 9.31
C GLU A 93 3.98 19.18 9.97
N GLN A 94 4.77 18.12 10.15
CA GLN A 94 6.05 18.14 10.87
C GLN A 94 7.20 18.72 10.04
N ALA A 95 7.24 18.50 8.72
CA ALA A 95 8.37 18.90 7.90
C ALA A 95 8.63 20.42 7.95
N PRO A 96 7.62 21.32 7.80
CA PRO A 96 7.83 22.76 7.93
C PRO A 96 8.40 23.17 9.30
N GLU A 97 7.93 22.54 10.38
CA GLU A 97 8.42 22.81 11.74
C GLU A 97 9.87 22.36 11.90
N ALA A 98 10.23 21.20 11.35
CA ALA A 98 11.59 20.67 11.37
C ALA A 98 12.57 21.57 10.58
N TYR A 99 12.17 22.06 9.41
CA TYR A 99 12.96 23.02 8.64
C TYR A 99 13.20 24.31 9.41
N ALA A 100 12.15 24.89 10.01
CA ALA A 100 12.27 26.10 10.82
C ALA A 100 13.19 25.88 12.04
N PHE A 101 13.02 24.74 12.72
CA PHE A 101 13.84 24.38 13.87
C PHE A 101 15.32 24.23 13.49
N ARG A 102 15.62 23.52 12.40
CA ARG A 102 16.98 23.40 11.87
C ARG A 102 17.59 24.78 11.58
N ASP A 103 16.84 25.66 10.90
CA ASP A 103 17.32 26.97 10.50
C ASP A 103 17.64 27.87 11.72
N ASP A 104 16.82 27.81 12.78
CA ASP A 104 17.05 28.51 14.04
C ASP A 104 18.28 27.98 14.79
N LEU A 105 18.49 26.66 14.81
CA LEU A 105 19.69 26.06 15.38
C LEU A 105 20.95 26.49 14.61
N LEU A 106 20.91 26.44 13.28
CA LEU A 106 22.03 26.88 12.43
C LEU A 106 22.35 28.36 12.65
N ALA A 107 21.33 29.23 12.80
CA ALA A 107 21.55 30.63 13.14
C ALA A 107 22.28 30.78 14.49
N SER A 108 21.86 30.01 15.49
CA SER A 108 22.48 30.00 16.83
C SER A 108 23.93 29.53 16.78
N LEU A 109 24.21 28.43 16.07
CA LEU A 109 25.56 27.89 15.91
C LEU A 109 26.48 28.86 15.14
N ARG A 110 25.99 29.45 14.04
CA ARG A 110 26.75 30.48 13.28
C ARG A 110 27.14 31.65 14.16
N PHE A 111 26.23 32.12 15.01
CA PHE A 111 26.53 33.22 15.92
C PHE A 111 27.49 32.79 17.04
N ALA A 112 27.23 31.66 17.70
CA ALA A 112 28.07 31.15 18.79
C ALA A 112 29.52 30.93 18.35
N TYR A 113 29.70 30.31 17.18
CA TYR A 113 31.00 29.91 16.64
C TYR A 113 31.68 30.96 15.77
N ARG A 114 31.11 32.16 15.63
CA ARG A 114 31.58 33.23 14.71
C ARG A 114 33.04 33.67 14.80
N LYS A 115 33.76 33.28 15.85
CA LYS A 115 35.16 33.63 16.10
C LYS A 115 36.12 32.45 15.92
N ASP A 116 35.59 31.29 15.55
CA ASP A 116 36.34 30.07 15.29
C ASP A 116 36.07 29.63 13.85
N ASP A 117 37.04 29.88 12.98
CA ASP A 117 36.92 29.60 11.55
C ASP A 117 36.74 28.09 11.26
N ALA A 118 37.29 27.22 12.11
CA ALA A 118 37.16 25.78 11.95
C ALA A 118 35.74 25.32 12.27
N LEU A 119 35.16 25.82 13.37
CA LEU A 119 33.77 25.52 13.72
C LEU A 119 32.78 26.13 12.73
N LEU A 120 33.01 27.36 12.28
CA LEU A 120 32.19 27.96 11.22
C LEU A 120 32.21 27.15 9.92
N SER A 121 33.37 26.65 9.51
CA SER A 121 33.48 25.80 8.32
C SER A 121 32.66 24.51 8.47
N ARG A 122 32.61 23.91 9.67
CA ARG A 122 31.76 22.75 9.95
C ARG A 122 30.28 23.11 9.83
N VAL A 123 29.85 24.25 10.38
CA VAL A 123 28.46 24.72 10.27
C VAL A 123 28.05 24.98 8.82
N SER A 124 28.95 25.52 8.00
CA SER A 124 28.69 25.71 6.56
C SER A 124 28.49 24.39 5.82
N ALA A 125 29.34 23.40 6.09
CA ALA A 125 29.27 22.08 5.46
C ALA A 125 27.96 21.33 5.75
N ILE A 126 27.35 21.57 6.92
CA ILE A 126 26.03 21.01 7.26
C ILE A 126 24.98 21.49 6.25
N THR A 127 25.09 22.68 5.68
CA THR A 127 24.05 23.24 4.81
C THR A 127 24.29 23.04 3.31
N ASP A 128 25.26 22.22 2.92
CA ASP A 128 25.68 22.06 1.53
C ASP A 128 24.73 21.17 0.70
N GLY A 129 23.87 20.38 1.35
CA GLY A 129 22.95 19.49 0.68
C GLY A 129 21.56 20.06 0.41
N SER A 130 20.65 19.19 -0.02
CA SER A 130 19.26 19.56 -0.27
C SER A 130 18.29 18.38 -0.11
N GLY A 131 17.04 18.70 0.24
CA GLY A 131 15.95 17.74 0.34
C GLY A 131 15.71 17.24 1.77
N HIS A 132 14.76 16.33 1.90
CA HIS A 132 14.27 15.88 3.21
C HIS A 132 15.26 15.01 3.98
N ALA A 133 15.92 14.07 3.30
CA ALA A 133 16.95 13.23 3.90
C ALA A 133 18.14 14.07 4.39
N ASP A 134 18.49 15.10 3.63
CA ASP A 134 19.54 16.05 3.99
C ASP A 134 19.17 16.87 5.22
N MET A 135 17.98 17.47 5.25
CA MET A 135 17.47 18.19 6.44
C MET A 135 17.50 17.34 7.71
N ILE A 136 17.17 16.05 7.60
CA ILE A 136 17.24 15.10 8.73
C ILE A 136 18.70 14.88 9.17
N GLN A 137 19.61 14.71 8.21
CA GLN A 137 21.04 14.59 8.51
C GLN A 137 21.59 15.86 9.15
N ASP A 138 21.18 17.05 8.68
CA ASP A 138 21.58 18.33 9.24
C ASP A 138 21.25 18.43 10.73
N LEU A 139 20.04 18.00 11.12
CA LEU A 139 19.62 18.00 12.52
C LEU A 139 20.53 17.13 13.39
N ASN A 140 20.95 15.97 12.89
CA ASN A 140 21.88 15.09 13.61
C ASN A 140 23.30 15.69 13.64
N ASP A 141 23.78 16.27 12.55
CA ASP A 141 25.10 16.89 12.48
C ASP A 141 25.19 18.12 13.40
N ILE A 142 24.13 18.93 13.48
CA ILE A 142 23.98 20.02 14.45
C ILE A 142 24.04 19.47 15.88
N ALA A 143 23.35 18.36 16.16
CA ALA A 143 23.35 17.74 17.48
C ALA A 143 24.76 17.31 17.90
N VAL A 144 25.49 16.64 17.02
CA VAL A 144 26.87 16.20 17.27
C VAL A 144 27.79 17.41 17.48
N LEU A 145 27.75 18.40 16.58
CA LEU A 145 28.60 19.58 16.65
C LEU A 145 28.36 20.40 17.93
N GLY A 146 27.09 20.58 18.31
CA GLY A 146 26.68 21.30 19.51
C GLY A 146 27.12 20.63 20.80
N ARG A 147 27.05 19.29 20.87
CA ARG A 147 27.53 18.50 22.02
C ARG A 147 29.06 18.54 22.15
N GLU A 148 29.78 18.50 21.04
CA GLU A 148 31.24 18.57 21.04
C GLU A 148 31.78 19.94 21.48
N ASN A 149 31.01 21.02 21.25
CA ASN A 149 31.46 22.40 21.46
C ASN A 149 30.41 23.23 22.24
N PRO A 150 30.14 22.92 23.52
CA PRO A 150 29.06 23.52 24.30
C PRO A 150 29.40 24.90 24.88
N ASP A 151 30.67 25.21 25.13
CA ASP A 151 31.07 26.45 25.80
C ASP A 151 30.67 27.72 25.02
N PRO A 152 30.93 27.82 23.69
CA PRO A 152 30.51 28.98 22.92
C PRO A 152 28.98 29.14 22.82
N LEU A 153 28.25 28.01 22.85
CA LEU A 153 26.78 28.00 22.85
C LEU A 153 26.24 28.54 24.18
N THR A 154 26.80 28.06 25.29
CA THR A 154 26.41 28.52 26.63
C THR A 154 26.65 30.03 26.80
N ALA A 155 27.74 30.55 26.23
CA ALA A 155 28.09 31.97 26.29
C ALA A 155 27.06 32.89 25.62
N ILE A 156 26.21 32.38 24.73
CA ILE A 156 25.13 33.13 24.07
C ILE A 156 23.75 32.83 24.68
N GLY A 157 23.68 32.07 25.77
CA GLY A 157 22.42 31.67 26.41
C GLY A 157 21.66 30.56 25.68
N PHE A 158 22.35 29.78 24.83
CA PHE A 158 21.76 28.64 24.14
C PHE A 158 21.45 27.50 25.13
N GLU A 159 20.28 26.88 24.98
CA GLU A 159 19.87 25.75 25.81
C GLU A 159 20.55 24.45 25.34
N LEU A 160 21.40 23.86 26.19
CA LEU A 160 22.15 22.64 25.86
C LEU A 160 21.29 21.37 25.72
N THR A 161 19.97 21.46 25.91
CA THR A 161 19.00 20.39 25.60
C THR A 161 18.59 20.37 24.13
N GLN A 162 18.78 21.48 23.40
CA GLN A 162 18.39 21.63 22.00
C GLN A 162 19.14 20.65 21.05
N PRO A 163 20.45 20.34 21.25
CA PRO A 163 21.13 19.30 20.48
C PRO A 163 20.51 17.91 20.66
N ASP A 164 20.08 17.57 21.88
CA ASP A 164 19.40 16.29 22.14
C ASP A 164 18.03 16.24 21.47
N LEU A 165 17.29 17.35 21.51
CA LEU A 165 16.04 17.48 20.77
C LEU A 165 16.24 17.33 19.25
N ALA A 166 17.29 17.93 18.69
CA ALA A 166 17.60 17.81 17.27
C ALA A 166 17.89 16.36 16.84
N ALA A 167 18.65 15.61 17.65
CA ALA A 167 18.89 14.19 17.39
C ALA A 167 17.59 13.36 17.46
N THR A 168 16.78 13.55 18.49
CA THR A 168 15.48 12.86 18.61
C THR A 168 14.56 13.17 17.42
N ARG A 169 14.49 14.44 17.01
CA ARG A 169 13.70 14.84 15.85
C ARG A 169 14.22 14.24 14.56
N ALA A 170 15.54 14.12 14.38
CA ALA A 170 16.13 13.47 13.22
C ALA A 170 15.67 12.00 13.13
N ASP A 171 15.73 11.25 14.23
CA ASP A 171 15.29 9.85 14.28
C ASP A 171 13.79 9.72 13.98
N GLU A 172 12.94 10.52 14.64
CA GLU A 172 11.48 10.52 14.42
C GLU A 172 11.11 10.84 12.96
N LEU A 173 11.77 11.84 12.37
CA LEU A 173 11.53 12.26 10.99
C LEU A 173 12.06 11.24 9.98
N ALA A 174 13.16 10.55 10.27
CA ALA A 174 13.67 9.47 9.41
C ALA A 174 12.64 8.34 9.28
N ASP A 175 12.08 7.89 10.41
CA ASP A 175 11.06 6.86 10.43
C ASP A 175 9.77 7.31 9.73
N LEU A 176 9.33 8.55 9.98
CA LEU A 176 8.13 9.13 9.38
C LEU A 176 8.30 9.31 7.86
N LEU A 177 9.46 9.79 7.40
CA LEU A 177 9.76 9.97 5.99
C LEU A 177 9.77 8.63 5.25
N ALA A 178 10.36 7.60 5.87
CA ALA A 178 10.36 6.25 5.32
C ALA A 178 8.92 5.71 5.18
N GLU A 179 8.06 5.93 6.16
CA GLU A 179 6.65 5.50 6.10
C GLU A 179 5.83 6.30 5.07
N ALA A 180 6.04 7.61 4.98
CA ALA A 180 5.37 8.48 4.02
C ALA A 180 5.76 8.16 2.56
N ASN A 181 7.05 7.86 2.32
CA ASN A 181 7.56 7.47 1.00
C ASN A 181 7.21 6.02 0.63
N GLY A 182 6.97 5.16 1.63
CA GLY A 182 6.74 3.73 1.41
C GLY A 182 8.01 2.86 1.48
N ASP A 183 9.10 3.32 2.08
CA ASP A 183 10.35 2.54 2.12
C ASP A 183 10.32 1.36 3.12
N LYS A 184 9.30 1.26 3.98
CA LYS A 184 9.08 0.05 4.81
C LYS A 184 8.48 -1.07 3.93
N ALA A 185 9.34 -1.77 3.20
CA ALA A 185 8.98 -2.83 2.24
C ALA A 185 7.93 -2.34 1.22
N ASP A 186 8.41 -1.63 0.20
CA ASP A 186 7.72 -1.23 -1.04
C ASP A 186 6.18 -1.42 -0.98
N PRO A 187 5.35 -0.40 -0.70
CA PRO A 187 3.89 -0.52 -0.70
C PRO A 187 3.35 -1.01 -2.05
N ASN A 188 4.19 -1.00 -3.08
CA ASN A 188 3.92 -1.71 -4.30
C ASN A 188 3.93 -3.24 -4.12
N GLU A 189 4.74 -3.84 -3.25
CA GLU A 189 4.73 -5.28 -2.97
C GLU A 189 3.37 -5.76 -2.45
N SER A 190 2.76 -5.10 -1.45
CA SER A 190 1.44 -5.52 -0.98
C SER A 190 0.35 -5.27 -2.02
N LYS A 191 0.49 -4.21 -2.84
CA LYS A 191 -0.37 -3.98 -4.01
C LYS A 191 -0.21 -5.10 -5.06
N ILE A 192 1.01 -5.46 -5.43
CA ILE A 192 1.37 -6.49 -6.41
C ILE A 192 0.86 -7.84 -5.94
N ILE A 193 1.09 -8.21 -4.67
CA ILE A 193 0.56 -9.46 -4.10
C ILE A 193 -0.97 -9.47 -4.16
N ARG A 194 -1.63 -8.35 -3.86
CA ARG A 194 -3.08 -8.22 -4.00
C ARG A 194 -3.53 -8.40 -5.45
N ASP A 195 -2.84 -7.82 -6.42
CA ASP A 195 -3.15 -7.94 -7.85
C ASP A 195 -2.93 -9.37 -8.37
N LYS A 196 -1.86 -10.03 -7.93
CA LYS A 196 -1.60 -11.44 -8.20
C LYS A 196 -2.68 -12.34 -7.58
N ALA A 197 -3.08 -12.08 -6.33
CA ALA A 197 -4.13 -12.83 -5.66
C ALA A 197 -5.49 -12.66 -6.37
N TYR A 198 -5.79 -11.45 -6.85
CA TYR A 198 -6.95 -11.21 -7.70
C TYR A 198 -6.86 -11.98 -9.02
N THR A 199 -5.71 -11.95 -9.70
CA THR A 199 -5.47 -12.69 -10.95
C THR A 199 -5.69 -14.20 -10.74
N TYR A 200 -5.14 -14.74 -9.65
CA TYR A 200 -5.29 -16.14 -9.27
C TYR A 200 -6.75 -16.56 -9.06
N LEU A 201 -7.53 -15.72 -8.37
CA LEU A 201 -8.97 -15.91 -8.20
C LEU A 201 -9.72 -15.79 -9.53
N LYS A 202 -9.42 -14.74 -10.30
CA LYS A 202 -10.10 -14.41 -11.55
C LYS A 202 -9.98 -15.52 -12.58
N ALA A 203 -8.81 -16.13 -12.72
CA ALA A 203 -8.58 -17.24 -13.64
C ALA A 203 -9.58 -18.39 -13.42
N LEU A 204 -9.78 -18.80 -12.16
CA LEU A 204 -10.73 -19.87 -11.82
C LEU A 204 -12.19 -19.43 -11.98
N VAL A 205 -12.51 -18.20 -11.59
CA VAL A 205 -13.85 -17.62 -11.75
C VAL A 205 -14.25 -17.56 -13.23
N ASP A 206 -13.35 -17.12 -14.11
CA ASP A 206 -13.60 -17.03 -15.54
C ASP A 206 -13.79 -18.41 -16.16
N GLU A 207 -12.93 -19.38 -15.83
CA GLU A 207 -13.03 -20.76 -16.33
C GLU A 207 -14.38 -21.40 -15.98
N ILE A 208 -14.80 -21.31 -14.71
CA ILE A 208 -16.08 -21.85 -14.26
C ILE A 208 -17.26 -21.11 -14.92
N ARG A 209 -17.15 -19.79 -15.12
CA ARG A 209 -18.19 -19.01 -15.81
C ARG A 209 -18.32 -19.39 -17.26
N GLU A 210 -17.23 -19.54 -18.00
CA GLU A 210 -17.27 -19.95 -19.41
C GLU A 210 -17.84 -21.36 -19.56
N ALA A 211 -17.41 -22.30 -18.72
CA ALA A 211 -17.98 -23.64 -18.65
C ALA A 211 -19.48 -23.62 -18.37
N GLY A 212 -19.91 -22.89 -17.34
CA GLY A 212 -21.32 -22.78 -16.99
C GLY A 212 -22.16 -22.07 -18.06
N LYS A 213 -21.63 -21.03 -18.72
CA LYS A 213 -22.29 -20.38 -19.86
C LYS A 213 -22.52 -21.36 -21.00
N TYR A 214 -21.53 -22.20 -21.31
CA TYR A 214 -21.65 -23.20 -22.35
C TYR A 214 -22.66 -24.30 -21.99
N VAL A 215 -22.56 -24.88 -20.79
CA VAL A 215 -23.45 -25.96 -20.30
C VAL A 215 -24.90 -25.48 -20.24
N PHE A 216 -25.14 -24.30 -19.68
CA PHE A 216 -26.49 -23.76 -19.45
C PHE A 216 -26.96 -22.78 -20.54
N ARG A 217 -26.34 -22.75 -21.72
CA ARG A 217 -26.68 -21.82 -22.83
C ARG A 217 -28.16 -21.82 -23.23
N LYS A 218 -28.87 -22.94 -23.02
CA LYS A 218 -30.31 -23.09 -23.30
C LYS A 218 -31.21 -22.92 -22.07
N ASP A 219 -30.63 -22.91 -20.86
CA ASP A 219 -31.36 -22.75 -19.60
C ASP A 219 -31.08 -21.36 -19.01
N LYS A 220 -31.98 -20.42 -19.30
CA LYS A 220 -31.86 -19.03 -18.82
C LYS A 220 -31.89 -18.92 -17.29
N ASN A 221 -32.53 -19.85 -16.60
CA ASN A 221 -32.65 -19.81 -15.13
C ASN A 221 -31.34 -20.16 -14.45
N ARG A 222 -30.54 -21.07 -15.03
CA ARG A 222 -29.20 -21.39 -14.55
C ARG A 222 -28.12 -20.45 -15.09
N LEU A 223 -28.23 -20.06 -16.36
CA LEU A 223 -27.24 -19.20 -17.05
C LEU A 223 -26.93 -17.90 -16.30
N LYS A 224 -27.94 -17.31 -15.62
CA LYS A 224 -27.76 -16.06 -14.86
C LYS A 224 -26.70 -16.18 -13.76
N GLY A 225 -26.52 -17.36 -13.16
CA GLY A 225 -25.54 -17.61 -12.10
C GLY A 225 -24.09 -17.62 -12.58
N TYR A 226 -23.86 -17.77 -13.89
CA TYR A 226 -22.54 -17.83 -14.53
C TYR A 226 -22.17 -16.53 -15.25
N SER A 227 -22.74 -15.42 -14.81
CA SER A 227 -22.47 -14.09 -15.36
C SER A 227 -22.22 -13.11 -14.21
N SER A 228 -21.37 -12.11 -14.45
CA SER A 228 -21.15 -11.05 -13.47
C SER A 228 -22.38 -10.15 -13.38
N GLU A 229 -22.91 -9.99 -12.16
CA GLU A 229 -24.04 -9.10 -11.88
C GLU A 229 -23.58 -7.64 -11.85
N TYR A 230 -22.33 -7.38 -11.46
CA TYR A 230 -21.74 -6.05 -11.50
C TYR A 230 -21.77 -5.46 -12.91
N TRP A 231 -21.22 -6.18 -13.90
CA TRP A 231 -21.18 -5.70 -15.29
C TRP A 231 -22.57 -5.58 -15.90
N LYS A 232 -23.51 -6.49 -15.57
CA LYS A 232 -24.91 -6.35 -16.00
C LYS A 232 -25.56 -5.07 -15.49
N LYS A 233 -25.35 -4.73 -14.21
CA LYS A 233 -25.90 -3.50 -13.60
C LYS A 233 -25.26 -2.26 -14.22
N LEU A 234 -23.94 -2.27 -14.42
CA LEU A 234 -23.22 -1.14 -15.01
C LEU A 234 -23.70 -0.84 -16.44
N HIS A 235 -23.79 -1.86 -17.30
CA HIS A 235 -24.26 -1.68 -18.68
C HIS A 235 -25.73 -1.23 -18.74
N ARG A 236 -26.60 -1.71 -17.85
CA ARG A 236 -27.99 -1.20 -17.77
C ARG A 236 -28.03 0.29 -17.46
N LYS A 237 -27.24 0.75 -16.49
CA LYS A 237 -27.18 2.17 -16.10
C LYS A 237 -26.67 3.06 -17.24
N GLN A 238 -25.69 2.59 -18.00
CA GLN A 238 -25.20 3.30 -19.18
C GLN A 238 -26.27 3.40 -20.28
N SER A 239 -26.99 2.30 -20.54
CA SER A 239 -28.06 2.29 -21.54
C SER A 239 -29.27 3.17 -21.16
N SER A 240 -29.61 3.28 -19.87
CA SER A 240 -30.69 4.16 -19.43
C SER A 240 -30.31 5.64 -19.56
N ASN A 241 -29.08 6.00 -19.20
CA ASN A 241 -28.60 7.37 -19.33
C ASN A 241 -28.48 7.83 -20.79
N GLN A 242 -28.26 6.89 -21.72
CA GLN A 242 -28.16 7.20 -23.15
C GLN A 242 -29.54 7.45 -23.80
N ASN A 243 -30.60 6.84 -23.25
CA ASN A 243 -31.98 7.03 -23.70
C ASN A 243 -32.65 8.28 -23.13
N ASP A 244 -32.18 8.83 -22.00
CA ASP A 244 -32.68 10.09 -21.41
C ASP A 244 -32.07 11.35 -22.07
N VAL A 245 -31.07 11.19 -22.96
CA VAL A 245 -30.36 12.29 -23.64
C VAL A 245 -30.75 12.39 -25.13
N THR A 246 -31.71 11.57 -25.58
CA THR A 246 -32.31 11.59 -26.93
C THR A 246 -33.80 11.85 -26.87
#